data_AF-A0A5M3XUM6-F1
#
_entry.id   AF-A0A5M3XUM6-F1
#
_cell.length_a   1.000
_cell.length_b   1.000
_cell.length_c   1.000
_cell.angle_alpha   90.00
_cell.angle_beta   90.00
_cell.angle_gamma   90.00
#
_symmetry.space_group_name_H-M   'P 1'
#
loop_
_entity.id
_entity.type
_entity.pdbx_description
1 polymer ?
#
loop_
_entity_poly.entity_id
_entity_poly.type
_entity_poly.pdbx_seq_one_letter_code
_entity_poly.pdbx_strand_id
1 'polypeptide(L)'
;MNPMLTILGPALLLTAGCETISIDRLAPTSLHLATVQTHLTQQWGLQFDEGHNPHQNTRHGSVNQPSGGRLSAILGGRIPGQVRTISCQAYGSPPETATAFLRACASLPFPNQPATVLPTPTWPRYHRTTLNGIHYRLTSVPEKSLWVLRLSMPDNSPLP
;
A
#
# COMPACT_ATOMS: atom_id res chain seq x y z
N MET A 1 -26.09 7.85 -59.23
CA MET A 1 -25.86 9.29 -59.04
C MET A 1 -24.95 9.45 -57.83
N ASN A 2 -23.67 9.74 -58.09
CA ASN A 2 -22.71 10.25 -57.10
C ASN A 2 -22.26 11.63 -57.59
N PRO A 3 -22.22 12.61 -56.70
CA PRO A 3 -21.03 13.46 -56.51
C PRO A 3 -20.83 13.68 -54.97
N MET A 4 -19.74 14.17 -54.37
CA MET A 4 -18.54 14.89 -54.78
C MET A 4 -17.57 14.95 -53.56
N LEU A 5 -16.26 14.84 -53.83
CA LEU A 5 -15.07 15.50 -53.26
C LEU A 5 -14.87 15.78 -51.74
N THR A 6 -13.82 15.12 -51.24
CA THR A 6 -12.69 15.51 -50.35
C THR A 6 -12.41 17.01 -50.18
N ILE A 7 -11.90 17.44 -48.99
CA ILE A 7 -10.70 18.33 -48.80
C ILE A 7 -10.45 18.75 -47.31
N LEU A 8 -9.21 18.49 -46.87
CA LEU A 8 -8.32 19.16 -45.87
C LEU A 8 -8.65 19.30 -44.36
N GLY A 9 -7.64 18.95 -43.53
CA GLY A 9 -7.54 19.08 -42.06
C GLY A 9 -7.33 20.51 -41.52
N PRO A 10 -6.94 20.72 -40.24
CA PRO A 10 -5.61 20.33 -39.72
C PRO A 10 -5.57 19.83 -38.25
N ALA A 11 -4.37 19.43 -37.85
CA ALA A 11 -3.95 18.93 -36.55
C ALA A 11 -4.25 19.84 -35.36
N LEU A 12 -4.67 19.24 -34.25
CA LEU A 12 -4.49 19.78 -32.90
C LEU A 12 -3.57 18.86 -32.09
N LEU A 13 -2.28 19.17 -32.24
CA LEU A 13 -1.28 19.26 -31.18
C LEU A 13 -1.39 18.26 -30.02
N LEU A 14 -0.71 17.13 -30.19
CA LEU A 14 -0.08 16.39 -29.10
C LEU A 14 0.93 17.32 -28.40
N THR A 15 0.55 17.95 -27.29
CA THR A 15 1.54 18.34 -26.28
C THR A 15 1.89 17.11 -25.47
N ALA A 16 2.75 16.28 -26.07
CA ALA A 16 3.56 15.32 -25.36
C ALA A 16 4.46 16.07 -24.38
N GLY A 17 3.95 16.29 -23.17
CA GLY A 17 4.74 16.54 -21.98
C GLY A 17 4.97 15.22 -21.24
N CYS A 18 5.37 14.17 -21.97
CA CYS A 18 5.99 13.01 -21.33
C CYS A 18 7.43 13.45 -21.08
N GLU A 19 7.64 14.13 -19.95
CA GLU A 19 8.99 14.22 -19.41
C GLU A 19 9.50 12.79 -19.31
N THR A 20 10.48 12.48 -20.15
CA THR A 20 11.26 11.26 -20.08
C THR A 20 11.96 11.29 -18.72
N ILE A 21 11.25 10.85 -17.67
CA ILE A 21 11.89 10.39 -16.46
C ILE A 21 12.80 9.28 -16.94
N SER A 22 14.11 9.54 -16.98
CA SER A 22 15.12 8.54 -17.25
C SER A 22 14.97 7.46 -16.18
N ILE A 23 14.28 6.37 -16.52
CA ILE A 23 14.22 5.14 -15.72
C ILE A 23 15.51 4.35 -15.99
N ASP A 24 16.66 5.03 -15.96
CA ASP A 24 17.96 4.38 -15.95
C ASP A 24 18.38 4.28 -14.48
N ARG A 25 18.12 3.10 -13.90
CA ARG A 25 18.38 2.68 -12.50
C ARG A 25 17.42 3.14 -11.41
N LEU A 26 16.12 2.87 -11.57
CA LEU A 26 15.33 2.46 -10.41
C LEU A 26 15.43 0.94 -10.32
N ALA A 27 16.21 0.43 -9.35
CA ALA A 27 16.25 -0.99 -9.08
C ALA A 27 14.80 -1.53 -8.94
N PRO A 28 14.48 -2.73 -9.46
CA PRO A 28 13.13 -3.29 -9.40
C PRO A 28 12.54 -3.36 -7.98
N THR A 29 13.41 -3.30 -6.97
CA THR A 29 13.04 -3.18 -5.56
C THR A 29 12.38 -1.85 -5.20
N SER A 30 12.77 -0.72 -5.80
CA SER A 30 12.20 0.62 -5.53
C SER A 30 10.78 0.81 -6.06
N LEU A 31 10.37 0.01 -7.05
CA LEU A 31 9.02 0.04 -7.59
C LEU A 31 7.99 -0.41 -6.56
N HIS A 32 8.33 -1.37 -5.69
CA HIS A 32 7.36 -1.98 -4.78
C HIS A 32 6.96 -1.05 -3.63
N LEU A 33 7.91 -0.40 -2.95
CA LEU A 33 7.57 0.60 -1.91
C LEU A 33 6.71 1.72 -2.50
N ALA A 34 7.07 2.25 -3.66
CA ALA A 34 6.30 3.29 -4.34
C ALA A 34 4.89 2.81 -4.72
N THR A 35 4.73 1.57 -5.20
CA THR A 35 3.41 0.98 -5.49
C THR A 35 2.56 0.86 -4.22
N VAL A 36 3.13 0.35 -3.12
CA VAL A 36 2.41 0.18 -1.85
C VAL A 36 2.00 1.54 -1.29
N GLN A 37 2.90 2.53 -1.31
CA GLN A 37 2.59 3.90 -0.92
C GLN A 37 1.47 4.49 -1.79
N THR A 38 1.61 4.42 -3.11
CA THR A 38 0.62 4.95 -4.06
C THR A 38 -0.75 4.32 -3.86
N HIS A 39 -0.83 3.00 -3.70
CA HIS A 39 -2.08 2.30 -3.42
C HIS A 39 -2.73 2.80 -2.13
N LEU A 40 -1.96 2.89 -1.05
CA LEU A 40 -2.43 3.33 0.26
C LEU A 40 -2.83 4.82 0.27
N THR A 41 -2.13 5.65 -0.50
CA THR A 41 -2.48 7.06 -0.70
C THR A 41 -3.76 7.20 -1.51
N GLN A 42 -3.89 6.49 -2.64
CA GLN A 42 -5.06 6.61 -3.53
C GLN A 42 -6.34 6.03 -2.90
N GLN A 43 -6.25 4.88 -2.23
CA GLN A 43 -7.42 4.20 -1.67
C GLN A 43 -7.84 4.77 -0.32
N TRP A 44 -6.88 5.19 0.51
CA TRP A 44 -7.14 5.55 1.90
C TRP A 44 -6.76 6.99 2.25
N GLY A 45 -6.11 7.73 1.35
CA GLY A 45 -5.66 9.10 1.60
C GLY A 45 -4.43 9.20 2.50
N LEU A 46 -3.70 8.10 2.72
CA LEU A 46 -2.49 8.09 3.55
C LEU A 46 -1.42 9.04 3.00
N GLN A 47 -0.91 9.93 3.86
CA GLN A 47 0.22 10.81 3.57
C GLN A 47 1.48 10.21 4.18
N PHE A 48 2.42 9.79 3.33
CA PHE A 48 3.68 9.19 3.76
C PHE A 48 4.76 10.24 3.97
N ASP A 49 5.56 10.06 5.01
CA ASP A 49 6.80 10.80 5.20
C ASP A 49 7.85 10.41 4.14
N GLU A 50 8.80 11.32 3.88
CA GLU A 50 9.90 11.07 2.94
C GLU A 50 10.97 10.12 3.52
N GLY A 51 10.88 9.83 4.82
CA GLY A 51 11.85 9.04 5.57
C GLY A 51 13.13 9.82 5.88
N HIS A 52 13.26 10.31 7.11
CA HIS A 52 14.48 11.01 7.56
C HIS A 52 15.39 10.07 8.35
N ASN A 53 16.70 10.33 8.35
CA ASN A 53 17.68 9.57 9.13
C ASN A 53 17.29 9.60 10.64
N PRO A 54 17.26 8.48 11.39
CA PRO A 54 17.79 7.12 11.12
C PRO A 54 16.85 6.16 10.37
N HIS A 55 15.65 6.60 10.01
CA HIS A 55 14.56 5.77 9.50
C HIS A 55 14.51 5.71 7.96
N GLN A 56 15.67 5.75 7.30
CA GLN A 56 15.77 5.83 5.82
C GLN A 56 15.05 4.69 5.10
N ASN A 57 14.93 3.52 5.74
CA ASN A 57 14.30 2.32 5.16
C ASN A 57 12.87 2.09 5.63
N THR A 58 12.30 3.02 6.40
CA THR A 58 10.89 2.96 6.83
C THR A 58 10.13 4.15 6.27
N ARG A 59 8.85 3.94 5.95
CA ARG A 59 7.92 4.99 5.53
C ARG A 59 6.68 4.92 6.40
N HIS A 60 6.35 6.02 7.05
CA HIS A 60 5.20 6.18 7.91
C HIS A 60 4.14 6.99 7.17
N GLY A 61 3.02 6.34 6.87
CA GLY A 61 1.83 6.95 6.32
C GLY A 61 0.79 7.15 7.40
N SER A 62 0.10 8.30 7.42
CA SER A 62 -1.11 8.47 8.24
C SER A 62 -2.12 9.41 7.61
N VAL A 63 -3.37 9.27 8.04
CA VAL A 63 -4.48 10.13 7.63
C VAL A 63 -5.52 10.19 8.74
N ASN A 64 -5.98 11.38 9.06
CA ASN A 64 -7.12 11.57 9.97
C ASN A 64 -8.41 11.32 9.19
N GLN A 65 -9.32 10.53 9.76
CA GLN A 65 -10.59 10.21 9.12
C GLN A 65 -11.64 11.29 9.45
N PRO A 66 -12.52 11.66 8.50
CA PRO A 66 -13.61 12.60 8.76
C PRO A 66 -14.57 12.14 9.86
N SER A 67 -14.74 10.82 10.01
CA SER A 67 -15.57 10.19 11.04
C SER A 67 -14.92 10.16 12.43
N GLY A 68 -13.71 10.71 12.57
CA GLY A 68 -12.89 10.58 13.77
C GLY A 68 -11.93 9.39 13.69
N GLY A 69 -10.80 9.53 14.38
CA GLY A 69 -9.72 8.54 14.38
C GLY A 69 -8.67 8.77 13.28
N ARG A 70 -7.70 7.85 13.23
CA ARG A 70 -6.54 7.90 12.36
C ARG A 70 -6.25 6.50 11.80
N LEU A 71 -6.08 6.44 10.49
CA LEU A 71 -5.48 5.29 9.82
C LEU A 71 -4.00 5.56 9.65
N SER A 72 -3.17 4.53 9.83
CA SER A 72 -1.73 4.64 9.64
C SER A 72 -1.14 3.33 9.13
N ALA A 73 -0.05 3.45 8.38
CA ALA A 73 0.72 2.34 7.86
C ALA A 73 2.21 2.63 8.04
N ILE A 74 2.96 1.64 8.51
CA ILE A 74 4.42 1.69 8.55
C ILE A 74 4.94 0.62 7.61
N LEU A 75 5.62 1.06 6.56
CA LEU A 75 6.28 0.20 5.59
C LEU A 75 7.76 0.15 5.98
N GLY A 76 8.37 -1.03 6.04
CA GLY A 76 9.76 -1.17 6.44
C GLY A 76 10.50 -2.17 5.57
N GLY A 77 11.76 -1.86 5.26
CA GLY A 77 12.68 -2.68 4.49
C GLY A 77 14.08 -2.72 5.09
N ARG A 78 14.91 -3.66 4.60
CA ARG A 78 16.35 -3.71 4.95
C ARG A 78 17.20 -2.83 4.04
N ILE A 79 16.77 -2.67 2.79
CA ILE A 79 17.41 -1.82 1.80
C ILE A 79 16.39 -0.80 1.27
N PRO A 80 16.85 0.37 0.76
CA PRO A 80 15.98 1.36 0.17
C PRO A 80 15.08 0.76 -0.92
N GLY A 81 13.80 1.13 -0.90
CA GLY A 81 12.81 0.68 -1.89
C GLY A 81 12.11 -0.64 -1.57
N GLN A 82 12.69 -1.52 -0.74
CA GLN A 82 12.01 -2.78 -0.38
C GLN A 82 10.96 -2.62 0.71
N VAL A 83 9.91 -3.43 0.62
CA VAL A 83 8.96 -3.65 1.73
C VAL A 83 9.11 -5.09 2.19
N ARG A 84 9.52 -5.28 3.45
CA ARG A 84 9.58 -6.58 4.15
C ARG A 84 8.61 -6.65 5.31
N THR A 85 8.23 -5.50 5.85
CA THR A 85 7.25 -5.40 6.92
C THR A 85 6.20 -4.35 6.58
N ILE A 86 4.94 -4.65 6.86
CA ILE A 86 3.82 -3.71 6.78
C ILE A 86 3.10 -3.75 8.12
N SER A 87 3.00 -2.62 8.80
CA SER A 87 2.21 -2.49 10.03
C SER A 87 1.10 -1.48 9.81
N CYS A 88 -0.12 -1.94 9.63
CA CYS A 88 -1.30 -1.10 9.50
C CYS A 88 -2.04 -0.99 10.84
N GLN A 89 -2.47 0.21 11.18
CA GLN A 89 -3.22 0.51 12.39
C GLN A 89 -4.39 1.43 12.08
N ALA A 90 -5.56 1.07 12.61
CA ALA A 90 -6.72 1.93 12.72
C ALA A 90 -6.94 2.27 14.20
N TYR A 91 -6.95 3.55 14.53
CA TYR A 91 -7.18 4.05 15.89
C TYR A 91 -8.35 5.02 15.90
N GLY A 92 -9.33 4.83 16.78
CA GLY A 92 -10.52 5.67 16.87
C GLY A 92 -11.49 5.54 15.68
N SER A 93 -11.15 4.75 14.65
CA SER A 93 -12.00 4.53 13.49
C SER A 93 -13.15 3.55 13.80
N PRO A 94 -14.29 3.66 13.10
CA PRO A 94 -15.35 2.67 13.20
C PRO A 94 -14.87 1.25 12.84
N PRO A 95 -15.41 0.18 13.46
CA PRO A 95 -14.97 -1.20 13.23
C PRO A 95 -14.99 -1.63 11.76
N GLU A 96 -15.97 -1.15 10.98
CA GLU A 96 -16.10 -1.42 9.56
C GLU A 96 -14.97 -0.79 8.74
N THR A 97 -14.62 0.48 9.02
CA THR A 97 -13.50 1.18 8.37
C THR A 97 -12.18 0.53 8.76
N ALA A 98 -12.00 0.22 10.05
CA ALA A 98 -10.81 -0.48 10.53
C ALA A 98 -10.66 -1.85 9.85
N THR A 99 -11.75 -2.62 9.76
CA THR A 99 -11.78 -3.93 9.09
C THR A 99 -11.40 -3.81 7.61
N ALA A 100 -12.03 -2.88 6.89
CA ALA A 100 -11.76 -2.68 5.46
C ALA A 100 -10.31 -2.24 5.22
N PHE A 101 -9.78 -1.34 6.04
CA PHE A 101 -8.40 -0.89 5.96
C PHE A 101 -7.40 -2.02 6.21
N LEU A 102 -7.60 -2.79 7.28
CA LEU A 102 -6.70 -3.91 7.59
C LEU A 102 -6.77 -5.02 6.53
N ARG A 103 -7.94 -5.26 5.91
CA ARG A 103 -8.05 -6.18 4.77
C ARG A 103 -7.29 -5.67 3.55
N ALA A 104 -7.42 -4.39 3.22
CA ALA A 104 -6.65 -3.79 2.13
C ALA A 104 -5.15 -3.95 2.39
N CYS A 105 -4.69 -3.76 3.62
CA CYS A 105 -3.29 -4.01 3.97
C CYS A 105 -2.87 -5.48 3.84
N ALA A 106 -3.73 -6.43 4.23
CA ALA A 106 -3.47 -7.86 4.05
C ALA A 106 -3.39 -8.28 2.57
N SER A 107 -4.06 -7.52 1.69
CA SER A 107 -4.04 -7.69 0.25
C SER A 107 -2.97 -6.87 -0.47
N LEU A 108 -2.00 -6.29 0.24
CA LEU A 108 -0.78 -5.71 -0.33
C LEU A 108 0.34 -6.74 -0.27
N PRO A 109 0.24 -7.90 -0.96
CA PRO A 109 1.27 -8.90 -0.84
C PRO A 109 2.59 -8.32 -1.30
N PHE A 110 3.64 -8.80 -0.64
CA PHE A 110 5.01 -8.71 -1.11
C PHE A 110 5.11 -9.26 -2.55
N PRO A 111 6.08 -8.81 -3.37
CA PRO A 111 6.12 -9.11 -4.79
C PRO A 111 5.97 -10.63 -5.03
N ASN A 112 5.14 -11.00 -6.02
CA ASN A 112 4.88 -12.37 -6.45
C ASN A 112 4.10 -13.28 -5.48
N GLN A 113 3.39 -12.74 -4.48
CA GLN A 113 2.50 -13.55 -3.63
C GLN A 113 1.01 -13.23 -3.83
N PRO A 114 0.11 -14.23 -3.77
CA PRO A 114 -1.32 -13.96 -3.79
C PRO A 114 -1.76 -13.25 -2.50
N ALA A 115 -2.71 -12.32 -2.63
CA ALA A 115 -3.31 -11.61 -1.50
C ALA A 115 -3.89 -12.61 -0.47
N THR A 116 -3.55 -12.43 0.80
CA THR A 116 -4.03 -13.31 1.86
C THR A 116 -5.44 -12.93 2.28
N VAL A 117 -6.32 -13.94 2.35
CA VAL A 117 -7.67 -13.81 2.93
C VAL A 117 -7.56 -13.99 4.44
N LEU A 118 -7.68 -12.89 5.20
CA LEU A 118 -7.75 -12.94 6.66
C LEU A 118 -9.06 -13.60 7.14
N PRO A 119 -9.06 -14.32 8.28
CA PRO A 119 -10.26 -14.98 8.79
C PRO A 119 -11.41 -14.00 9.04
N THR A 120 -12.62 -14.39 8.62
CA THR A 120 -13.89 -13.66 8.79
C THR A 120 -14.86 -14.49 9.65
N PRO A 121 -15.79 -13.90 10.43
CA PRO A 121 -16.18 -12.48 10.51
C PRO A 121 -15.84 -11.75 11.84
N THR A 122 -15.45 -12.45 12.90
CA THR A 122 -15.07 -11.83 14.19
C THR A 122 -13.55 -11.72 14.28
N TRP A 123 -13.01 -10.50 14.23
CA TRP A 123 -11.58 -10.28 14.42
C TRP A 123 -11.21 -10.69 15.86
N PRO A 124 -10.49 -11.80 16.07
CA PRO A 124 -10.10 -12.21 17.41
C PRO A 124 -9.23 -11.13 18.04
N ARG A 125 -9.31 -10.96 19.38
CA ARG A 125 -8.47 -10.01 20.13
C ARG A 125 -6.99 -10.12 19.75
N TYR A 126 -6.55 -11.34 19.48
CA TYR A 126 -5.22 -11.63 18.97
C TYR A 126 -5.28 -12.83 18.02
N HIS A 127 -4.56 -12.75 16.91
CA HIS A 127 -4.34 -13.90 16.03
C HIS A 127 -2.98 -13.81 15.37
N ARG A 128 -2.35 -14.97 15.21
CA ARG A 128 -1.07 -15.10 14.53
C ARG A 128 -1.17 -16.29 13.58
N THR A 129 -0.78 -16.09 12.34
CA THR A 129 -0.70 -17.15 11.34
C THR A 129 0.48 -16.91 10.42
N THR A 130 0.87 -17.93 9.67
CA THR A 130 1.87 -17.82 8.60
C THR A 130 1.27 -18.38 7.33
N LEU A 131 1.26 -17.57 6.27
CA LEU A 131 0.71 -17.96 4.96
C LEU A 131 1.73 -17.60 3.90
N ASN A 132 2.08 -18.56 3.04
CA ASN A 132 3.10 -18.40 1.99
C ASN A 132 4.44 -17.83 2.51
N GLY A 133 4.82 -18.22 3.72
CA GLY A 133 6.03 -17.73 4.40
C GLY A 133 5.88 -16.36 5.07
N ILE A 134 4.83 -15.59 4.80
CA ILE A 134 4.58 -14.30 5.47
C ILE A 134 3.96 -14.54 6.84
N HIS A 135 4.52 -13.93 7.89
CA HIS A 135 3.91 -13.91 9.21
C HIS A 135 2.86 -12.80 9.30
N TYR A 136 1.65 -13.18 9.67
CA TYR A 136 0.52 -12.30 9.96
C TYR A 136 0.32 -12.25 11.47
N ARG A 137 0.25 -11.05 12.03
CA ARG A 137 -0.15 -10.81 13.41
C ARG A 137 -1.23 -9.76 13.44
N LEU A 138 -2.36 -10.13 14.01
CA LEU A 138 -3.49 -9.27 14.26
C LEU A 138 -3.65 -9.03 15.76
N THR A 139 -3.98 -7.81 16.13
CA THR A 139 -4.48 -7.44 17.45
C THR A 139 -5.68 -6.52 17.31
N SER A 140 -6.79 -6.83 17.98
CA SER A 140 -7.98 -5.98 18.06
C SER A 140 -8.34 -5.71 19.51
N VAL A 141 -8.56 -4.44 19.83
CA VAL A 141 -8.98 -3.96 21.15
C VAL A 141 -10.15 -3.00 20.93
N PRO A 142 -11.37 -3.53 20.67
CA PRO A 142 -12.53 -2.72 20.32
C PRO A 142 -12.89 -1.68 21.39
N GLU A 143 -12.71 -2.00 22.67
CA GLU A 143 -12.94 -1.08 23.79
C GLU A 143 -12.02 0.16 23.78
N LYS A 144 -10.91 0.11 23.04
CA LYS A 144 -9.98 1.23 22.82
C LYS A 144 -10.02 1.75 21.38
N SER A 145 -10.97 1.27 20.58
CA SER A 145 -11.07 1.53 19.15
C SER A 145 -9.72 1.34 18.44
N LEU A 146 -9.02 0.24 18.73
CA LEU A 146 -7.68 -0.01 18.20
C LEU A 146 -7.62 -1.35 17.47
N TRP A 147 -7.20 -1.32 16.21
CA TRP A 147 -6.93 -2.52 15.42
C TRP A 147 -5.57 -2.40 14.77
N VAL A 148 -4.77 -3.47 14.82
CA VAL A 148 -3.41 -3.51 14.30
C VAL A 148 -3.18 -4.80 13.55
N LEU A 149 -2.77 -4.69 12.28
CA LEU A 149 -2.27 -5.79 11.47
C LEU A 149 -0.78 -5.58 11.21
N ARG A 150 0.02 -6.61 11.46
CA ARG A 150 1.43 -6.66 11.11
C ARG A 150 1.69 -7.82 10.17
N LEU A 151 2.37 -7.52 9.08
CA LEU A 151 2.85 -8.44 8.07
C LEU A 151 4.38 -8.39 8.10
N SER A 152 5.04 -9.53 8.10
CA SER A 152 6.49 -9.59 8.00
C SER A 152 6.94 -10.80 7.20
N MET A 153 7.79 -10.57 6.20
CA MET A 153 8.54 -11.64 5.54
C MET A 153 9.72 -12.08 6.42
N PRO A 154 9.99 -13.40 6.53
CA PRO A 154 11.15 -13.93 7.21
C PRO A 154 12.44 -13.44 6.56
N ASP A 155 13.46 -13.25 7.38
CA ASP A 155 14.77 -12.79 6.92
C ASP A 155 15.48 -13.80 6.01
N ASN A 156 15.23 -15.09 6.24
CA ASN A 156 15.80 -16.18 5.45
C ASN A 156 15.01 -16.47 4.17
N SER A 157 13.87 -15.81 3.95
CA SER A 157 13.15 -15.93 2.69
C SER A 157 13.93 -15.16 1.61
N PRO A 158 14.35 -15.82 0.51
CA PRO A 158 14.88 -15.09 -0.62
C PRO A 158 13.80 -14.08 -1.04
N LEU A 159 14.21 -12.82 -1.20
CA LEU A 159 13.38 -11.90 -1.95
C LEU A 159 13.31 -12.49 -3.37
N PRO A 160 12.10 -12.70 -3.92
CA PRO A 160 12.01 -13.07 -5.32
C PRO A 160 12.61 -11.98 -6.20
#